data_AF-A0A928MF95-F1
#
_entry.id   AF-A0A928MF95-F1
#
_cell.length_a   1.000
_cell.length_b   1.000
_cell.length_c   1.000
_cell.angle_alpha   90.00
_cell.angle_beta   90.00
_cell.angle_gamma   90.00
#
_symmetry.space_group_name_H-M   'P 1'
#
loop_
_entity.id
_entity.type
_entity.pdbx_description
1 polymer ?
#
loop_
_entity_poly.entity_id
_entity_poly.type
_entity_poly.pdbx_seq_one_letter_code
_entity_poly.pdbx_strand_id
1 'polypeptide(L)'
;MIEDNVRIMRISAVLSDEEVNLAKAYILGAVHSRCTAGGDPRISVRRLFGGDNANWKGTPLQAIYNYYVSVKGYAHEKAADSAAQDVGKLLKTVLYEDKTRTFRLDQSDSGNNYVLL
;
A
#
# COMPACT_ATOMS: atom_id res chain seq x y z
N MET A 1 3.42 -5.37 12.98
CA MET A 1 2.18 -5.57 13.74
C MET A 1 1.62 -4.19 13.99
N ILE A 2 0.32 -3.99 13.83
CA ILE A 2 -0.30 -2.71 14.19
C ILE A 2 -0.95 -2.89 15.57
N GLU A 3 -0.74 -1.96 16.51
CA GLU A 3 -1.27 -2.08 17.89
C GLU A 3 -2.79 -1.87 17.98
N ASP A 4 -3.38 -1.13 17.04
CA ASP A 4 -4.82 -0.85 17.03
C ASP A 4 -5.65 -2.07 16.59
N ASN A 5 -6.96 -2.08 16.92
CA ASN A 5 -7.90 -3.06 16.37
C ASN A 5 -8.04 -2.89 14.85
N VAL A 6 -7.18 -3.60 14.12
CA VAL A 6 -7.01 -3.45 12.67
C VAL A 6 -8.04 -4.28 11.93
N ARG A 7 -9.06 -3.61 11.36
CA ARG A 7 -9.88 -4.22 10.31
C ARG A 7 -9.07 -4.37 9.02
N ILE A 8 -8.68 -5.60 8.70
CA ILE A 8 -8.08 -5.97 7.43
C ILE A 8 -9.18 -6.14 6.38
N MET A 9 -9.03 -5.45 5.25
CA MET A 9 -9.96 -5.53 4.12
C MET A 9 -9.26 -6.17 2.94
N ARG A 10 -9.97 -7.04 2.23
CA ARG A 10 -9.50 -7.55 0.93
C ARG A 10 -9.50 -6.42 -0.09
N ILE A 11 -8.54 -6.46 -1.01
CA ILE A 11 -8.57 -5.64 -2.21
C ILE A 11 -9.78 -5.97 -3.07
N SER A 12 -10.22 -5.00 -3.86
CA SER A 12 -11.30 -5.15 -4.82
C SER A 12 -10.81 -5.65 -6.18
N ALA A 13 -9.54 -5.42 -6.51
CA ALA A 13 -8.89 -6.03 -7.66
C ALA A 13 -8.84 -7.56 -7.52
N VAL A 14 -9.26 -8.24 -8.57
CA VAL A 14 -9.21 -9.71 -8.64
C VAL A 14 -7.91 -10.07 -9.35
N LEU A 15 -6.94 -10.51 -8.56
CA LEU A 15 -5.60 -10.90 -8.98
C LEU A 15 -5.33 -12.34 -8.56
N SER A 16 -4.35 -12.98 -9.19
CA SER A 16 -3.82 -14.27 -8.73
C SER A 16 -3.14 -14.14 -7.37
N ASP A 17 -3.02 -15.27 -6.64
CA ASP A 17 -2.30 -15.29 -5.36
C ASP A 17 -0.84 -14.86 -5.52
N GLU A 18 -0.21 -15.22 -6.65
CA GLU A 18 1.16 -14.79 -6.97
C GLU A 18 1.27 -13.27 -7.11
N GLU A 19 0.37 -12.63 -7.87
CA GLU A 19 0.35 -11.17 -8.01
C GLU A 19 0.11 -10.46 -6.69
N VAL A 20 -0.80 -10.98 -5.85
CA VAL A 20 -1.05 -10.43 -4.51
C VAL A 20 0.20 -10.55 -3.64
N ASN A 21 0.88 -11.70 -3.67
CA ASN A 21 2.08 -11.93 -2.88
C ASN A 21 3.26 -11.08 -3.36
N LEU A 22 3.44 -10.91 -4.67
CA LEU A 22 4.45 -10.01 -5.24
C LEU A 22 4.18 -8.54 -4.85
N ALA A 23 2.92 -8.10 -4.91
CA ALA A 23 2.54 -6.76 -4.46
C ALA A 23 2.82 -6.55 -2.96
N LYS A 24 2.46 -7.53 -2.11
CA LYS A 24 2.77 -7.50 -0.67
C LYS A 24 4.27 -7.46 -0.40
N ALA A 25 5.06 -8.28 -1.08
CA ALA A 25 6.52 -8.33 -0.92
C ALA A 25 7.17 -6.99 -1.34
N TYR A 26 6.72 -6.42 -2.45
CA TYR A 26 7.17 -5.09 -2.90
C TYR A 26 6.82 -4.00 -1.88
N ILE A 27 5.60 -4.02 -1.33
CA ILE A 27 5.18 -3.07 -0.29
C ILE A 27 6.03 -3.22 0.97
N LEU A 28 6.30 -4.46 1.41
CA LEU A 28 7.12 -4.74 2.59
C LEU A 28 8.54 -4.19 2.43
N GLY A 29 9.16 -4.40 1.26
CA GLY A 29 10.48 -3.85 0.95
C GLY A 29 10.52 -2.33 1.04
N ALA A 30 9.50 -1.64 0.50
CA ALA A 30 9.40 -0.19 0.60
C ALA A 30 9.18 0.30 2.03
N VAL A 31 8.36 -0.40 2.83
CA VAL A 31 8.17 -0.13 4.26
C VAL A 31 9.50 -0.26 5.01
N HIS A 32 10.23 -1.36 4.80
CA HIS A 32 11.51 -1.60 5.49
C HIS A 32 12.57 -0.59 5.08
N SER A 33 12.65 -0.25 3.79
CA SER A 33 13.53 0.80 3.30
C SER A 33 13.21 2.15 3.96
N ARG A 34 11.92 2.54 4.03
CA ARG A 34 11.51 3.77 4.73
C ARG A 34 11.89 3.76 6.21
N CYS A 35 11.69 2.65 6.91
CA CYS A 35 12.02 2.53 8.32
C CYS A 35 13.53 2.58 8.61
N THR A 36 14.39 2.36 7.61
CA THR A 36 15.86 2.29 7.78
C THR A 36 16.59 3.50 7.21
N ALA A 37 15.97 4.29 6.34
CA ALA A 37 16.59 5.42 5.65
C ALA A 37 16.95 6.63 6.54
N GLY A 38 16.50 6.67 7.81
CA GLY A 38 16.58 7.87 8.66
C GLY A 38 15.62 8.98 8.19
N GLY A 39 15.15 9.83 9.10
CA GLY A 39 14.19 10.90 8.79
C GLY A 39 12.75 10.57 9.17
N ASP A 40 11.76 11.14 8.46
CA ASP A 40 10.33 11.00 8.79
C ASP A 40 9.85 9.55 8.61
N PRO A 41 9.53 8.83 9.71
CA PRO A 41 9.15 7.43 9.67
C PRO A 41 7.70 7.22 9.23
N ARG A 42 6.95 8.29 8.91
CA ARG A 42 5.56 8.16 8.46
C ARG A 42 5.47 7.37 7.16
N ILE A 43 4.55 6.40 7.17
CA ILE A 43 4.25 5.46 6.10
C ILE A 43 2.82 5.66 5.65
N SER A 44 2.63 5.90 4.37
CA SER A 44 1.34 5.85 3.69
C SER A 44 1.55 5.54 2.22
N VAL A 45 0.50 5.13 1.51
CA VAL A 45 0.57 4.86 0.06
C VAL A 45 1.12 6.08 -0.68
N ARG A 46 0.61 7.28 -0.36
CA ARG A 46 1.07 8.53 -0.96
C ARG A 46 2.56 8.77 -0.74
N ARG A 47 3.07 8.46 0.46
CA ARG A 47 4.48 8.66 0.81
C ARG A 47 5.41 7.60 0.21
N LEU A 48 4.93 6.37 -0.01
CA LEU A 48 5.75 5.27 -0.53
C LEU A 48 5.69 5.15 -2.06
N PHE A 49 4.50 5.36 -2.63
CA PHE A 49 4.18 5.02 -4.03
C PHE A 49 3.38 6.13 -4.73
N GLY A 50 3.29 7.33 -4.15
CA GLY A 50 2.59 8.47 -4.74
C GLY A 50 3.54 9.65 -4.97
N GLY A 51 2.96 10.82 -5.26
CA GLY A 51 3.74 12.00 -5.62
C GLY A 51 4.56 11.73 -6.88
N ASP A 52 5.88 11.90 -6.79
CA ASP A 52 6.80 11.63 -7.90
C ASP A 52 6.81 10.16 -8.35
N ASN A 53 6.41 9.23 -7.47
CA ASN A 53 6.38 7.79 -7.74
C ASN A 53 4.97 7.27 -8.12
N ALA A 54 4.07 8.13 -8.58
CA ALA A 54 2.71 7.74 -8.95
C ALA A 54 2.62 6.84 -10.20
N ASN A 55 3.71 6.69 -10.96
CA ASN A 55 3.78 5.75 -12.07
C ASN A 55 4.33 4.39 -11.60
N TRP A 56 3.47 3.37 -11.58
CA TRP A 56 3.82 2.03 -11.11
C TRP A 56 4.32 1.10 -12.20
N LYS A 57 4.55 1.60 -13.42
CA LYS A 57 5.01 0.79 -14.55
C LYS A 57 6.30 0.05 -14.19
N GLY A 58 6.30 -1.26 -14.40
CA GLY A 58 7.44 -2.13 -14.08
C GLY A 58 7.52 -2.60 -12.63
N THR A 59 6.55 -2.23 -11.79
CA THR A 59 6.44 -2.71 -10.40
C THR A 59 5.29 -3.71 -10.26
N PRO A 60 5.29 -4.58 -9.23
CA PRO A 60 4.15 -5.45 -8.94
C PRO A 60 2.83 -4.71 -8.67
N LEU A 61 2.86 -3.43 -8.28
CA LEU A 61 1.64 -2.63 -8.07
C LEU A 61 0.89 -2.34 -9.37
N GLN A 62 1.56 -2.44 -10.53
CA GLN A 62 0.96 -2.22 -11.83
C GLN A 62 -0.22 -3.16 -12.10
N ALA A 63 -0.19 -4.39 -11.58
CA ALA A 63 -1.27 -5.36 -11.75
C ALA A 63 -2.61 -4.86 -11.18
N ILE A 64 -2.56 -4.18 -10.02
CA ILE A 64 -3.74 -3.60 -9.37
C ILE A 64 -4.33 -2.49 -10.24
N TYR A 65 -3.49 -1.60 -10.78
CA TYR A 65 -3.94 -0.54 -11.67
C TYR A 65 -4.49 -1.11 -13.00
N ASN A 66 -3.80 -2.08 -13.59
CA ASN A 66 -4.22 -2.73 -14.83
C ASN A 66 -5.59 -3.40 -14.68
N TYR A 67 -5.89 -3.98 -13.52
CA TYR A 67 -7.23 -4.49 -13.25
C TYR A 67 -8.31 -3.40 -13.43
N TYR A 68 -8.10 -2.21 -12.86
CA TYR A 68 -9.09 -1.15 -12.98
C TYR A 68 -9.22 -0.58 -14.39
N VAL A 69 -8.11 -0.48 -15.14
CA VAL A 69 -8.15 -0.03 -16.54
C VAL A 69 -8.75 -1.09 -17.45
N SER A 70 -8.20 -2.30 -17.45
CA SER A 70 -8.51 -3.33 -18.44
C SER A 70 -9.73 -4.17 -18.10
N VAL A 71 -9.98 -4.44 -16.81
CA VAL A 71 -11.11 -5.30 -16.38
C VAL A 71 -12.33 -4.47 -16.00
N LYS A 72 -12.14 -3.36 -15.28
CA LYS A 72 -13.26 -2.46 -14.91
C LYS A 72 -13.57 -1.40 -15.96
N GLY A 73 -12.68 -1.16 -16.93
CA GLY A 73 -12.88 -0.14 -17.97
C GLY A 73 -12.88 1.29 -17.44
N TYR A 74 -12.21 1.54 -16.30
CA TYR A 74 -12.19 2.88 -15.71
C TYR A 74 -11.28 3.82 -16.49
N ALA A 75 -11.68 5.09 -16.58
CA ALA A 75 -10.78 6.16 -16.99
C ALA A 75 -9.58 6.24 -16.05
N HIS A 76 -8.44 6.71 -16.56
CA HIS A 76 -7.16 6.67 -15.86
C HIS A 76 -7.17 7.29 -14.45
N GLU A 77 -7.84 8.43 -14.27
CA GLU A 77 -7.96 9.10 -12.96
C GLU A 77 -8.69 8.19 -11.94
N LYS A 78 -9.88 7.71 -12.30
CA LYS A 78 -10.66 6.79 -11.45
C LYS A 78 -9.93 5.46 -11.21
N ALA A 79 -9.19 4.97 -12.20
CA ALA A 79 -8.38 3.76 -12.08
C ALA A 79 -7.23 3.97 -11.08
N ALA A 80 -6.53 5.10 -11.16
CA ALA A 80 -5.47 5.47 -10.22
C ALA A 80 -6.00 5.60 -8.79
N ASP A 81 -7.13 6.30 -8.59
CA ASP A 81 -7.76 6.44 -7.28
C ASP A 81 -8.17 5.10 -6.68
N SER A 82 -8.83 4.26 -7.47
CA SER A 82 -9.29 2.94 -7.02
C SER A 82 -8.11 2.02 -6.71
N ALA A 83 -7.05 2.06 -7.53
CA ALA A 83 -5.84 1.28 -7.30
C ALA A 83 -5.09 1.76 -6.05
N ALA A 84 -5.00 3.07 -5.80
CA ALA A 84 -4.39 3.63 -4.59
C ALA A 84 -5.12 3.18 -3.31
N GLN A 85 -6.45 3.10 -3.34
CA GLN A 85 -7.24 2.57 -2.23
C GLN A 85 -6.93 1.10 -1.95
N ASP A 86 -6.84 0.27 -3.00
CA ASP A 86 -6.49 -1.15 -2.86
C ASP A 86 -5.04 -1.36 -2.38
N VAL A 87 -4.09 -0.57 -2.87
CA VAL A 87 -2.72 -0.56 -2.33
C VAL A 87 -2.72 -0.16 -0.85
N GLY A 88 -3.60 0.75 -0.43
CA GLY A 88 -3.77 1.12 0.98
C GLY A 88 -4.26 -0.04 1.86
N LYS A 89 -5.19 -0.86 1.33
CA LYS A 89 -5.65 -2.09 2.01
C LYS A 89 -4.52 -3.12 2.11
N LEU A 90 -3.72 -3.30 1.05
CA LEU A 90 -2.55 -4.18 1.08
C LEU A 90 -1.48 -3.67 2.05
N LEU A 91 -1.19 -2.37 2.07
CA LEU A 91 -0.25 -1.78 3.03
C LEU A 91 -0.67 -2.10 4.46
N LYS A 92 -1.93 -1.88 4.82
CA LYS A 92 -2.46 -2.21 6.15
C LYS A 92 -2.30 -3.71 6.48
N THR A 93 -2.51 -4.57 5.48
CA THR A 93 -2.29 -6.02 5.60
C THR A 93 -0.82 -6.36 5.85
N VAL A 94 0.10 -5.79 5.06
CA VAL A 94 1.54 -5.97 5.20
C VAL A 94 2.02 -5.52 6.58
N LEU A 95 1.60 -4.34 7.06
CA LEU A 95 1.99 -3.84 8.38
C LEU A 95 1.46 -4.71 9.53
N TYR A 96 0.28 -5.32 9.36
CA TYR A 96 -0.30 -6.24 10.34
C TYR A 96 0.41 -7.60 10.35
N GLU A 97 0.73 -8.13 9.17
CA GLU A 97 1.40 -9.42 8.97
C GLU A 97 2.88 -9.37 9.36
N ASP A 98 3.58 -8.25 9.12
CA ASP A 98 4.99 -8.07 9.51
C ASP A 98 5.14 -8.19 11.03
N LYS A 99 5.81 -9.23 11.52
CA LYS A 99 6.03 -9.45 12.96
C LYS A 99 7.35 -8.86 13.47
N THR A 100 8.14 -8.24 12.60
CA THR A 100 9.47 -7.72 12.94
C THR A 100 9.44 -6.28 13.46
N ARG A 101 8.35 -5.56 13.22
CA ARG A 101 8.17 -4.14 13.54
C ARG A 101 6.79 -3.86 14.11
N THR A 102 6.65 -2.82 14.92
CA THR A 102 5.36 -2.38 15.44
C THR A 102 5.02 -1.00 14.90
N PHE A 103 3.78 -0.80 14.49
CA PHE A 103 3.29 0.45 13.91
C PHE A 103 2.04 0.90 14.65
N ARG A 104 1.84 2.22 14.72
CA ARG A 104 0.58 2.83 15.18
C ARG A 104 -0.02 3.71 14.08
N LEU A 105 -1.34 3.86 14.09
CA LEU A 105 -2.02 4.83 13.23
C LEU A 105 -1.80 6.24 13.79
N ASP A 106 -1.32 7.16 12.95
CA ASP A 106 -1.22 8.59 13.27
C ASP A 106 -2.47 9.29 12.75
N GLN A 107 -3.39 9.61 13.67
CA GLN A 107 -4.68 10.25 13.37
C GLN A 107 -4.56 11.77 13.19
N SER A 108 -3.36 12.35 13.31
CA SER A 108 -3.15 13.80 13.20
C SER A 108 -3.19 14.34 11.76
N ASP A 109 -3.18 13.45 10.77
CA ASP A 109 -3.23 13.80 9.34
C ASP A 109 -4.44 13.14 8.67
N SER A 110 -5.01 13.82 7.67
CA SER A 110 -6.24 13.48 6.95
C SER A 110 -6.18 12.16 6.14
N GLY A 111 -5.03 11.49 6.11
CA GLY A 111 -4.82 10.18 5.51
C GLY A 111 -4.35 9.13 6.52
N ASN A 112 -4.56 7.84 6.22
CA ASN A 112 -4.04 6.73 7.02
C ASN A 112 -2.50 6.73 6.97
N ASN A 113 -1.87 7.46 7.88
CA ASN A 113 -0.43 7.45 8.09
C ASN A 113 -0.10 6.50 9.25
N TYR A 114 0.92 5.69 9.06
CA TYR A 114 1.43 4.79 10.08
C TYR A 114 2.81 5.26 10.52
N VAL A 115 3.08 5.18 11.81
CA VAL A 115 4.37 5.56 12.39
C VAL A 115 4.98 4.33 13.06
N LEU A 116 6.25 4.08 12.79
CA LEU A 116 7.04 3.06 13.47
C LEU A 116 7.14 3.39 14.97
N LEU A 117 6.92 2.39 15.80
CA LEU A 117 7.14 2.44 17.26
C LEU A 117 8.56 2.01 17.62
#